data_AF-A0A2E4C6S6-F1
#
_entry.id   AF-A0A2E4C6S6-F1
#
_cell.length_a   1.000
_cell.length_b   1.000
_cell.length_c   1.000
_cell.angle_alpha   90.00
_cell.angle_beta   90.00
_cell.angle_gamma   90.00
#
_symmetry.space_group_name_H-M   'P 1'
#
loop_
_entity.id
_entity.type
_entity.pdbx_description
1 polymer ?
#
loop_
_entity_poly.entity_id
_entity_poly.type
_entity_poly.pdbx_seq_one_letter_code
_entity_poly.pdbx_strand_id
1 'polypeptide(L)'
;MQTSVEVSWTNKRFAELFYLTHVIVTFFCGFMWIGPYEWMWWGVLILYGLTEILWFFRDGYCILTDIERYFRQVPRPDNATEQNFITRLLKSFFGFEVDPRNAQIFTRFWGRFGWTIAALRLFII
;
A
#
# COMPACT_ATOMS: atom_id res chain seq x y z
N MET A 1 -8.82 -1.09 -29.95
CA MET A 1 -9.46 0.15 -29.48
C MET A 1 -10.25 -0.22 -28.23
N GLN A 2 -9.72 0.00 -27.02
CA GLN A 2 -10.47 -0.29 -25.79
C GLN A 2 -11.55 0.77 -25.63
N THR A 3 -12.81 0.35 -25.69
CA THR A 3 -13.94 1.19 -25.28
C THR A 3 -13.72 1.57 -23.82
N SER A 4 -13.52 2.87 -23.55
CA SER A 4 -13.46 3.36 -22.18
C SER A 4 -14.83 3.12 -21.55
N VAL A 5 -14.96 2.08 -20.71
CA VAL A 5 -16.21 1.84 -19.99
C VAL A 5 -16.47 3.06 -19.13
N GLU A 6 -17.64 3.66 -19.31
CA GLU A 6 -17.99 4.88 -18.59
C GLU A 6 -18.23 4.53 -17.11
N VAL A 7 -17.23 4.77 -16.27
CA VAL A 7 -17.31 4.47 -14.84
C VAL A 7 -18.27 5.45 -14.17
N SER A 8 -19.28 4.92 -13.48
CA SER A 8 -20.27 5.72 -12.76
C SER A 8 -19.62 6.65 -11.72
N TRP A 9 -20.26 7.79 -11.45
CA TRP A 9 -19.75 8.76 -10.47
C TRP A 9 -19.57 8.12 -9.08
N THR A 10 -20.52 7.29 -8.65
CA THR A 10 -20.47 6.57 -7.37
C THR A 10 -19.26 5.64 -7.30
N ASN A 11 -19.00 4.89 -8.37
CA ASN A 11 -17.82 4.01 -8.44
C ASN A 11 -16.51 4.79 -8.38
N LYS A 12 -16.44 5.98 -9.02
CA LYS A 12 -15.27 6.87 -8.90
C LYS A 12 -15.04 7.30 -7.46
N ARG A 13 -16.08 7.65 -6.71
CA ARG A 13 -15.97 8.03 -5.28
C ARG A 13 -15.49 6.88 -4.40
N PHE A 14 -16.00 5.67 -4.60
CA PHE A 14 -15.50 4.51 -3.88
C PHE A 14 -14.03 4.21 -4.23
N ALA A 15 -13.66 4.27 -5.51
CA ALA A 15 -12.26 4.12 -5.90
C ALA A 15 -11.34 5.16 -5.24
N GLU A 16 -11.75 6.42 -5.18
CA GLU A 16 -11.02 7.49 -4.49
C GLU A 16 -10.87 7.22 -2.99
N LEU A 17 -11.92 6.71 -2.33
CA LEU A 17 -11.88 6.34 -0.91
C LEU A 17 -10.84 5.24 -0.63
N PHE A 18 -10.85 4.17 -1.42
CA PHE A 18 -9.88 3.07 -1.25
C PHE A 18 -8.45 3.50 -1.61
N TYR A 19 -8.30 4.33 -2.63
CA TYR A 19 -7.01 4.96 -2.95
C TYR A 19 -6.48 5.77 -1.77
N LEU A 20 -7.30 6.68 -1.22
CA LEU A 20 -6.91 7.54 -0.10
C LEU A 20 -6.61 6.72 1.16
N THR A 21 -7.42 5.71 1.45
CA THR A 21 -7.16 4.76 2.54
C THR A 21 -5.81 4.08 2.36
N HIS A 22 -5.50 3.64 1.15
CA HIS A 22 -4.22 3.01 0.86
C HIS A 22 -3.05 3.99 1.02
N VAL A 23 -3.20 5.25 0.59
CA VAL A 23 -2.22 6.31 0.86
C VAL A 23 -1.99 6.45 2.37
N ILE A 24 -3.05 6.62 3.16
CA ILE A 24 -2.96 6.81 4.61
C ILE A 24 -2.25 5.64 5.28
N VAL A 25 -2.67 4.39 5.00
CA VAL A 25 -2.04 3.20 5.56
C VAL A 25 -0.58 3.07 5.13
N THR A 26 -0.26 3.40 3.88
CA THR A 26 1.12 3.40 3.36
C THR A 26 2.01 4.37 4.15
N PHE A 27 1.56 5.61 4.31
CA PHE A 27 2.31 6.61 5.09
C PHE A 27 2.39 6.23 6.57
N PHE A 28 1.31 5.68 7.12
CA PHE A 28 1.28 5.21 8.49
C PHE A 28 2.37 4.16 8.74
N CYS A 29 2.34 3.05 8.00
CA CYS A 29 3.32 1.98 8.11
C CYS A 29 4.74 2.48 7.74
N GLY A 30 4.85 3.43 6.83
CA GLY A 30 6.13 3.98 6.39
C GLY A 30 6.85 4.86 7.42
N PHE A 31 6.12 5.55 8.30
CA PHE A 31 6.73 6.60 9.14
C PHE A 31 6.36 6.55 10.63
N MET A 32 5.25 5.94 11.02
CA MET A 32 4.74 6.03 12.39
C MET A 32 5.62 5.31 13.42
N TRP A 33 6.49 4.40 12.97
CA TRP A 33 7.48 3.74 13.82
C TRP A 33 8.55 4.71 14.37
N ILE A 34 8.75 5.87 13.73
CA ILE A 34 9.65 6.94 14.20
C ILE A 34 8.99 7.74 15.34
N GLY A 35 7.65 7.77 15.37
CA GLY A 35 6.87 8.61 16.25
C GLY A 35 7.10 8.37 17.75
N PRO A 36 6.75 9.33 18.61
CA PRO A 36 7.07 9.27 20.04
C PRO A 36 6.02 8.53 20.89
N TYR A 37 4.87 8.17 20.32
CA TYR A 37 3.74 7.64 21.08
C TYR A 37 3.53 6.14 20.83
N GLU A 38 3.22 5.38 21.89
CA GLU A 38 3.03 3.92 21.82
C GLU A 38 1.96 3.46 20.84
N TRP A 39 0.84 4.21 20.74
CA TRP A 39 -0.24 3.86 19.81
C TRP A 39 0.22 3.85 18.35
N MET A 40 1.26 4.63 18.02
CA MET A 40 1.85 4.67 16.69
C MET A 40 2.57 3.36 16.39
N TRP A 41 3.32 2.83 17.36
CA TRP A 41 4.07 1.58 17.24
C TRP A 41 3.13 0.39 17.19
N TRP A 42 2.11 0.35 18.06
CA TRP A 42 1.06 -0.68 18.00
C TRP A 42 0.34 -0.66 16.65
N GLY A 43 0.02 0.54 16.14
CA GLY A 43 -0.56 0.71 14.82
C GLY A 43 0.31 0.12 13.72
N VAL A 44 1.63 0.39 13.72
CA VAL A 44 2.56 -0.16 12.72
C VAL A 44 2.65 -1.68 12.87
N LEU A 45 2.77 -2.18 14.09
CA LEU A 45 2.91 -3.60 14.38
C LEU A 45 1.71 -4.39 13.82
N ILE A 46 0.50 -3.89 14.08
CA ILE A 46 -0.75 -4.52 13.64
C ILE A 46 -0.94 -4.33 12.13
N LEU A 47 -0.92 -3.09 11.62
CA LEU A 47 -1.25 -2.80 10.23
C LEU A 47 -0.23 -3.39 9.26
N TYR A 48 1.06 -3.25 9.53
CA TYR A 48 2.08 -3.82 8.67
C TYR A 48 2.15 -5.35 8.81
N GLY A 49 1.95 -5.89 10.02
CA GLY A 49 1.85 -7.33 10.24
C GLY A 49 0.70 -7.95 9.43
N LEU A 50 -0.50 -7.35 9.48
CA LEU A 50 -1.63 -7.76 8.66
C LEU A 50 -1.34 -7.63 7.15
N THR A 51 -0.61 -6.59 6.76
CA THR A 51 -0.22 -6.39 5.35
C THR A 51 0.70 -7.50 4.85
N GLU A 52 1.72 -7.90 5.62
CA GLU A 52 2.59 -9.03 5.26
C GLU A 52 1.81 -10.35 5.19
N ILE A 53 0.89 -10.60 6.12
CA ILE A 53 0.02 -11.79 6.09
C ILE A 53 -0.85 -11.78 4.82
N LEU A 54 -1.49 -10.65 4.50
CA LEU A 54 -2.29 -10.51 3.29
C LEU A 54 -1.46 -10.69 2.02
N TRP A 55 -0.25 -10.14 1.97
CA TRP A 55 0.64 -10.35 0.84
C TRP A 55 1.10 -11.79 0.71
N PHE A 56 1.28 -12.51 1.81
CA PHE A 56 1.60 -13.93 1.79
C PHE A 56 0.47 -14.76 1.16
N PHE A 57 -0.78 -14.53 1.59
CA PHE A 57 -1.94 -15.28 1.09
C PHE A 57 -2.42 -14.86 -0.30
N ARG A 58 -2.01 -13.69 -0.79
CA ARG A 58 -2.47 -13.12 -2.06
C ARG A 58 -1.35 -12.93 -3.07
N ASP A 59 -0.26 -13.70 -3.01
CA ASP A 59 0.86 -13.63 -3.96
C ASP A 59 1.43 -12.21 -4.15
N GLY A 60 1.48 -11.43 -3.07
CA GLY A 60 1.98 -10.05 -3.05
C GLY A 60 1.00 -8.98 -3.49
N TYR A 61 -0.25 -9.34 -3.83
CA TYR A 61 -1.27 -8.37 -4.21
C TYR A 61 -1.86 -7.64 -3.00
N CYS A 62 -2.06 -6.32 -3.13
CA CYS A 62 -2.70 -5.51 -2.11
C CYS A 62 -4.21 -5.44 -2.31
N ILE A 63 -4.98 -5.87 -1.30
CA ILE A 63 -6.45 -5.86 -1.32
C ILE A 63 -7.03 -4.46 -1.56
N LEU A 64 -6.41 -3.41 -1.02
CA LEU A 64 -6.89 -2.04 -1.22
C LEU A 64 -6.75 -1.60 -2.68
N THR A 65 -5.65 -1.96 -3.34
CA THR A 65 -5.48 -1.68 -4.78
C THR A 65 -6.42 -2.53 -5.63
N ASP A 66 -6.69 -3.77 -5.23
CA ASP A 66 -7.64 -4.64 -5.95
C ASP A 66 -9.07 -4.06 -5.90
N ILE A 67 -9.51 -3.61 -4.72
CA ILE A 67 -10.83 -3.00 -4.56
C ILE A 67 -10.91 -1.67 -5.33
N GLU A 68 -9.87 -0.83 -5.27
CA GLU A 68 -9.79 0.38 -6.08
C GLU A 68 -9.95 0.07 -7.57
N ARG A 69 -9.19 -0.90 -8.09
CA ARG A 69 -9.24 -1.32 -9.50
C ARG A 69 -10.60 -1.88 -9.89
N TYR A 70 -11.23 -2.65 -9.02
CA TYR A 70 -12.58 -3.16 -9.21
C TYR A 70 -13.58 -2.02 -9.45
N PHE A 71 -13.58 -0.99 -8.59
CA PHE A 71 -14.45 0.17 -8.78
C PHE A 71 -14.08 1.01 -10.02
N ARG A 72 -12.81 1.06 -10.40
CA ARG A 72 -12.36 1.70 -11.66
C ARG A 72 -12.61 0.86 -12.91
N GLN A 73 -13.14 -0.36 -12.77
CA GLN A 73 -13.29 -1.33 -13.86
C GLN A 73 -11.98 -1.59 -14.61
N VAL A 74 -10.84 -1.50 -13.90
CA VAL A 74 -9.52 -1.81 -14.42
C VAL A 74 -9.22 -3.27 -14.09
N PRO A 75 -8.93 -4.12 -15.08
CA PRO A 75 -8.60 -5.52 -14.82
C PRO A 75 -7.38 -5.62 -13.90
N ARG A 76 -7.38 -6.65 -13.06
CA ARG A 76 -6.19 -7.01 -12.26
C ARG A 76 -5.08 -7.43 -13.25
N PRO A 77 -3.83 -6.99 -13.06
CA PRO A 77 -2.74 -7.41 -13.93
C PRO A 77 -2.36 -8.86 -13.62
N ASP A 78 -1.58 -9.48 -14.50
CA ASP A 78 -1.13 -10.87 -14.31
C ASP A 78 -0.07 -10.98 -13.21
N ASN A 79 0.64 -9.88 -12.93
CA ASN A 79 1.70 -9.81 -11.92
C ASN A 79 1.46 -8.69 -10.88
N ALA A 80 1.62 -9.01 -9.59
CA ALA A 80 1.54 -8.06 -8.48
C ALA A 80 2.50 -6.87 -8.62
N THR A 81 3.67 -7.08 -9.23
CA THR A 81 4.68 -6.05 -9.45
C THR A 81 4.16 -4.94 -10.39
N GLU A 82 3.26 -5.27 -11.32
CA GLU A 82 2.59 -4.31 -12.22
C GLU A 82 1.46 -3.53 -11.52
N GLN A 83 1.07 -3.96 -10.33
CA GLN A 83 0.10 -3.29 -9.45
C GLN A 83 0.78 -2.49 -8.33
N ASN A 84 2.09 -2.26 -8.42
CA ASN A 84 2.84 -1.59 -7.38
C ASN A 84 2.27 -0.19 -7.10
N PHE A 85 1.72 -0.03 -5.89
CA PHE A 85 1.06 1.20 -5.47
C PHE A 85 2.06 2.35 -5.29
N ILE A 86 3.26 2.05 -4.80
CA ILE A 86 4.30 3.03 -4.51
C ILE A 86 4.84 3.67 -5.78
N THR A 87 5.08 2.89 -6.84
CA THR A 87 5.50 3.46 -8.13
C THR A 87 4.45 4.41 -8.68
N ARG A 88 3.17 4.02 -8.63
CA ARG A 88 2.07 4.89 -9.06
C ARG A 88 1.96 6.15 -8.20
N LEU A 89 2.17 6.03 -6.89
CA LEU A 89 2.15 7.15 -5.95
C LEU A 89 3.30 8.13 -6.26
N LEU A 90 4.53 7.62 -6.36
CA LEU A 90 5.72 8.43 -6.68
C LEU A 90 5.60 9.14 -8.03
N LYS A 91 5.10 8.44 -9.06
CA LYS A 91 4.84 9.04 -10.36
C LYS A 91 3.78 10.16 -10.27
N SER A 92 2.74 9.97 -9.46
CA SER A 92 1.66 10.96 -9.33
C SER A 92 2.10 12.22 -8.57
N PHE A 93 2.91 12.08 -7.53
CA PHE A 93 3.34 13.20 -6.68
C PHE A 93 4.60 13.91 -7.18
N PHE A 94 5.56 13.15 -7.72
CA PHE A 94 6.91 13.65 -8.04
C PHE A 94 7.29 13.49 -9.52
N GLY A 95 6.47 12.81 -10.32
CA GLY A 95 6.79 12.51 -11.72
C GLY A 95 7.91 11.48 -11.90
N PHE A 96 8.37 10.83 -10.83
CA PHE A 96 9.46 9.85 -10.91
C PHE A 96 8.97 8.49 -11.40
N GLU A 97 9.64 7.96 -12.42
CA GLU A 97 9.48 6.59 -12.85
C GLU A 97 10.50 5.71 -12.12
N VAL A 98 9.99 4.78 -11.33
CA VAL A 98 10.79 3.82 -10.57
C VAL A 98 10.45 2.44 -11.08
N ASP A 99 11.49 1.61 -11.24
CA ASP A 99 11.30 0.20 -11.56
C ASP A 99 10.40 -0.48 -10.50
N PRO A 100 9.26 -1.09 -10.89
CA PRO A 100 8.30 -1.62 -9.93
C PRO A 100 8.83 -2.76 -9.06
N ARG A 101 9.82 -3.52 -9.54
CA ARG A 101 10.46 -4.59 -8.77
C ARG A 101 11.36 -4.00 -7.69
N ASN A 102 12.17 -3.01 -8.02
CA ASN A 102 13.01 -2.29 -7.06
C ASN A 102 12.15 -1.57 -6.01
N ALA A 103 11.07 -0.90 -6.42
CA ALA A 103 10.14 -0.26 -5.50
C ALA A 103 9.50 -1.29 -4.54
N GLN A 104 9.12 -2.47 -5.03
CA GLN A 104 8.56 -3.54 -4.20
C GLN A 104 9.57 -4.04 -3.16
N ILE A 105 10.82 -4.30 -3.57
CA ILE A 105 11.90 -4.73 -2.68
C ILE A 105 12.13 -3.68 -1.60
N PHE A 106 12.29 -2.41 -1.99
CA PHE A 106 12.50 -1.31 -1.07
C PHE A 106 11.35 -1.16 -0.08
N THR A 107 10.10 -1.19 -0.55
CA THR A 107 8.91 -1.00 0.30
C THR A 107 8.80 -2.12 1.34
N ARG A 108 9.04 -3.36 0.95
CA ARG A 108 9.04 -4.51 1.88
C ARG A 108 10.17 -4.41 2.89
N PHE A 109 11.38 -4.06 2.44
CA PHE A 109 12.51 -3.87 3.34
C PHE A 109 12.22 -2.77 4.37
N TRP A 110 11.77 -1.60 3.89
CA TRP A 110 11.45 -0.45 4.73
C TRP A 110 10.35 -0.75 5.74
N GLY A 111 9.27 -1.40 5.28
CA GLY A 111 8.17 -1.79 6.15
C GLY A 111 8.59 -2.81 7.22
N ARG A 112 9.36 -3.84 6.87
CA ARG A 112 9.91 -4.83 7.83
C ARG A 112 10.88 -4.19 8.83
N PHE A 113 11.68 -3.23 8.38
CA PHE A 113 12.56 -2.46 9.24
C PHE A 113 11.74 -1.63 10.26
N GLY A 114 10.75 -0.88 9.78
CA GLY A 114 9.85 -0.12 10.65
C GLY A 114 9.07 -0.99 11.63
N TRP A 115 8.59 -2.16 11.18
CA TRP A 115 7.91 -3.14 12.04
C TRP A 115 8.84 -3.69 13.13
N THR A 116 10.09 -4.02 12.77
CA THR A 116 11.10 -4.45 13.75
C THR A 116 11.37 -3.37 14.78
N ILE A 117 11.56 -2.11 14.37
CA ILE A 117 11.77 -1.00 15.32
C ILE A 117 10.55 -0.79 16.23
N ALA A 118 9.34 -0.84 15.67
CA ALA A 118 8.12 -0.73 16.46
C ALA A 118 8.02 -1.85 17.50
N ALA A 119 8.37 -3.09 17.14
CA ALA A 119 8.41 -4.22 18.08
C ALA A 119 9.47 -4.00 19.18
N LEU A 120 10.68 -3.57 18.83
CA LEU A 120 11.75 -3.29 19.79
C LEU A 120 11.32 -2.21 20.80
N ARG A 121 10.66 -1.14 20.33
CA ARG A 121 10.14 -0.06 21.19
C ARG A 121 8.95 -0.43 22.06
N LEU A 122 8.21 -1.48 21.71
CA LEU A 122 7.06 -1.91 22.50
C LEU A 122 7.44 -2.93 23.58
N PHE A 123 8.44 -3.75 23.31
CA PHE A 123 8.71 -4.93 24.12
C PHE A 123 10.09 -4.95 24.78
N ILE A 124 10.99 -4.01 24.44
CA ILE A 124 12.37 -4.02 24.95
C ILE A 124 12.79 -2.65 25.50
N ILE A 125 12.62 -1.59 24.71
CA ILE A 125 12.99 -0.20 25.07
C ILE A 125 11.79 0.47 25.72
#